data_AF-A0A2H9NWQ8-F1
#
_entry.id   AF-A0A2H9NWQ8-F1
#
_cell.length_a   1.000
_cell.length_b   1.000
_cell.length_c   1.000
_cell.angle_alpha   90.00
_cell.angle_beta   90.00
_cell.angle_gamma   90.00
#
_symmetry.space_group_name_H-M   'P 1'
#
loop_
_entity.id
_entity.type
_entity.pdbx_description
1 polymer ?
#
loop_
_entity_poly.entity_id
_entity_poly.type
_entity_poly.pdbx_seq_one_letter_code
_entity_poly.pdbx_strand_id
1 'polypeptide(L)'
;VKRKVITRKPEKGISRARANKIARQKTKGKRKGHGSRKGKKTARTPQKEMWVHKVRLQRSFVRRLKEKKHIDVPTSRELIAKVKGGFFRSLRHLKLYVQEKGLVQKK
;
A
#
# COMPACT_ATOMS: atom_id res chain seq x y z
N VAL A 1 16.55 37.99 -33.82
CA VAL A 1 15.15 37.60 -34.12
C VAL A 1 14.16 38.63 -33.52
N LYS A 2 14.32 39.93 -33.80
CA LYS A 2 13.54 41.02 -33.17
C LYS A 2 12.20 41.31 -33.90
N ARG A 3 12.01 40.74 -35.09
CA ARG A 3 10.77 40.68 -35.87
C ARG A 3 10.43 39.20 -36.03
N LYS A 4 9.26 38.73 -35.58
CA LYS A 4 8.83 37.30 -35.55
C LYS A 4 8.63 36.67 -36.95
N VAL A 5 9.56 36.87 -37.88
CA VAL A 5 9.45 36.41 -39.30
C VAL A 5 9.58 34.89 -39.41
N ILE A 6 10.29 34.24 -38.49
CA ILE A 6 10.43 32.77 -38.42
C ILE A 6 10.12 32.33 -36.99
N THR A 7 9.16 31.41 -36.82
CA THR A 7 8.75 30.86 -35.52
C THR A 7 8.67 29.34 -35.57
N ARG A 8 9.14 28.67 -34.50
CA ARG A 8 8.98 27.22 -34.32
C ARG A 8 7.51 26.88 -34.06
N LYS A 9 6.99 25.88 -34.77
CA LYS A 9 5.65 25.32 -34.49
C LYS A 9 5.68 24.57 -33.16
N PRO A 10 4.65 24.70 -32.31
CA PRO A 10 4.56 23.89 -31.11
C PRO A 10 4.44 22.41 -31.48
N GLU A 11 5.05 21.55 -30.67
CA GLU A 11 4.96 20.10 -30.86
C GLU A 11 3.54 19.61 -30.63
N LYS A 12 3.08 18.69 -31.48
CA LYS A 12 1.76 18.07 -31.31
C LYS A 12 1.83 17.01 -30.21
N GLY A 13 1.31 17.34 -29.04
CA GLY A 13 1.12 16.38 -27.95
C GLY A 13 -0.15 15.52 -28.10
N ILE A 14 -0.15 14.34 -27.47
CA ILE A 14 -1.34 13.47 -27.39
C ILE A 14 -2.09 13.77 -26.09
N SER A 15 -3.40 14.02 -26.19
CA SER A 15 -4.25 14.25 -25.02
C SER A 15 -4.42 13.00 -24.16
N ARG A 16 -4.31 13.18 -22.83
CA ARG A 16 -4.60 12.14 -21.83
C ARG A 16 -6.02 12.23 -21.24
N ALA A 17 -6.88 13.12 -21.75
CA ALA A 17 -8.20 13.38 -21.16
C ALA A 17 -9.06 12.12 -20.98
N ARG A 18 -9.13 11.26 -22.02
CA ARG A 18 -9.86 9.98 -21.98
C ARG A 18 -9.24 9.00 -21.00
N ALA A 19 -7.91 8.84 -21.02
CA ALA A 19 -7.19 7.97 -20.09
C ALA A 19 -7.42 8.39 -18.62
N ASN A 20 -7.38 9.69 -18.33
CA ASN A 20 -7.63 10.25 -17.00
C ASN A 20 -9.08 10.06 -16.56
N LYS A 21 -10.06 10.19 -17.47
CA LYS A 21 -11.47 9.86 -17.19
C LYS A 21 -11.63 8.40 -16.80
N ILE A 22 -10.98 7.47 -17.53
CA ILE A 22 -11.02 6.03 -17.22
C ILE A 22 -10.34 5.72 -15.88
N ALA A 23 -9.17 6.31 -15.61
CA ALA A 23 -8.45 6.13 -14.36
C ALA A 23 -9.31 6.55 -13.15
N ARG A 24 -9.96 7.72 -13.23
CA ARG A 24 -10.90 8.19 -12.18
C ARG A 24 -12.03 7.20 -11.92
N GLN A 25 -12.63 6.62 -12.97
CA GLN A 25 -13.68 5.61 -12.80
C GLN A 25 -13.15 4.31 -12.17
N LYS A 26 -11.93 3.88 -12.53
CA LYS A 26 -11.27 2.71 -11.93
C LYS A 26 -10.94 2.93 -10.46
N THR A 27 -10.52 4.14 -10.06
CA THR A 27 -10.27 4.49 -8.65
C THR A 27 -11.56 4.39 -7.82
N LYS A 28 -12.70 4.83 -8.37
CA LYS A 28 -14.04 4.66 -7.76
C LYS A 28 -14.53 3.20 -7.69
N GLY A 29 -13.78 2.23 -8.21
CA GLY A 29 -14.17 0.82 -8.24
C GLY A 29 -14.93 0.37 -9.49
N LYS A 30 -15.30 1.28 -10.41
CA LYS A 30 -15.99 0.95 -11.65
C LYS A 30 -15.04 0.34 -12.69
N ARG A 31 -15.58 -0.31 -13.74
CA ARG A 31 -14.81 -0.94 -14.83
C ARG A 31 -13.79 -2.00 -14.36
N LYS A 32 -14.09 -2.68 -13.26
CA LYS A 32 -13.27 -3.74 -12.64
C LYS A 32 -14.01 -5.10 -12.54
N GLY A 33 -15.17 -5.25 -13.19
CA GLY A 33 -15.96 -6.50 -13.19
C GLY A 33 -15.29 -7.64 -13.96
N HIS A 34 -15.86 -8.85 -13.88
CA HIS A 34 -15.28 -10.06 -14.47
C HIS A 34 -15.04 -9.95 -15.99
N GLY A 35 -16.01 -9.46 -16.76
CA GLY A 35 -15.86 -9.28 -18.22
C GLY A 35 -14.80 -8.25 -18.65
N SER A 36 -14.37 -7.36 -17.75
CA SER A 36 -13.26 -6.42 -18.02
C SER A 36 -11.89 -7.00 -17.68
N ARG A 37 -11.83 -8.16 -17.02
CA ARG A 37 -10.57 -8.80 -16.59
C ARG A 37 -10.16 -9.85 -17.63
N LYS A 38 -8.95 -9.71 -18.17
CA LYS A 38 -8.39 -10.66 -19.15
C LYS A 38 -7.32 -11.60 -18.57
N GLY A 39 -6.62 -11.18 -17.50
CA GLY A 39 -5.53 -11.94 -16.89
C GLY A 39 -5.92 -12.76 -15.65
N LYS A 40 -5.17 -13.83 -15.37
CA LYS A 40 -5.31 -14.68 -14.16
C LYS A 40 -5.20 -13.84 -12.88
N LYS A 41 -5.85 -14.29 -11.79
CA LYS A 41 -5.86 -13.59 -10.49
C LYS A 41 -4.44 -13.34 -9.96
N THR A 42 -3.57 -14.34 -10.03
CA THR A 42 -2.18 -14.28 -9.58
C THR A 42 -1.30 -13.35 -10.41
N ALA A 43 -1.60 -13.17 -11.70
CA ALA A 43 -0.89 -12.21 -12.56
C ALA A 43 -1.26 -10.75 -12.25
N ARG A 44 -2.53 -10.49 -11.88
CA ARG A 44 -2.98 -9.13 -11.52
C ARG A 44 -2.58 -8.73 -10.10
N THR A 45 -2.48 -9.70 -9.19
CA THR A 45 -2.10 -9.51 -7.79
C THR A 45 -1.24 -10.71 -7.34
N PRO A 46 0.09 -10.62 -7.49
CA PRO A 46 1.01 -11.69 -7.10
C PRO A 46 0.94 -11.99 -5.60
N GLN A 47 0.88 -13.28 -5.24
CA GLN A 47 0.75 -13.70 -3.84
C GLN A 47 1.95 -13.29 -2.98
N LYS A 48 3.17 -13.42 -3.52
CA LYS A 48 4.41 -13.04 -2.84
C LYS A 48 4.46 -11.55 -2.52
N GLU A 49 4.07 -10.69 -3.46
CA GLU A 49 4.02 -9.24 -3.25
C GLU A 49 3.01 -8.87 -2.16
N MET A 50 1.82 -9.47 -2.18
CA MET A 50 0.82 -9.26 -1.13
C MET A 50 1.34 -9.68 0.26
N TRP A 51 2.03 -10.82 0.34
CA TRP A 51 2.64 -11.28 1.59
C TRP A 51 3.74 -10.33 2.08
N VAL A 52 4.63 -9.90 1.18
CA VAL A 52 5.70 -8.94 1.48
C VAL A 52 5.12 -7.63 2.00
N HIS A 53 4.09 -7.08 1.34
CA HIS A 53 3.43 -5.84 1.77
C HIS A 53 2.79 -6.00 3.16
N LYS A 54 2.09 -7.12 3.40
CA LYS A 54 1.45 -7.43 4.67
C LYS A 54 2.46 -7.50 5.83
N VAL A 55 3.52 -8.28 5.67
CA VAL A 55 4.56 -8.46 6.69
C VAL A 55 5.33 -7.17 6.93
N ARG A 56 5.71 -6.43 5.87
CA ARG A 56 6.41 -5.14 6.00
C ARG A 56 5.58 -4.12 6.77
N LEU A 57 4.28 -4.01 6.46
CA LEU A 57 3.37 -3.10 7.14
C LEU A 57 3.27 -3.44 8.65
N GLN A 58 3.10 -4.72 8.98
CA GLN A 58 3.00 -5.18 10.37
C GLN A 58 4.30 -4.95 11.14
N ARG A 59 5.47 -5.27 10.56
CA ARG A 59 6.78 -5.04 11.19
C ARG A 59 7.08 -3.55 11.37
N SER A 60 6.76 -2.73 10.37
CA SER A 60 6.90 -1.27 10.47
C SER A 60 6.08 -0.71 11.64
N PHE A 61 4.88 -1.23 11.87
CA PHE A 61 4.06 -0.83 13.00
C PHE A 61 4.66 -1.23 14.35
N VAL A 62 5.13 -2.49 14.50
CA VAL A 62 5.81 -2.93 15.73
C VAL A 62 7.08 -2.11 15.98
N ARG A 63 7.87 -1.82 14.94
CA ARG A 63 9.07 -0.98 15.04
C ARG A 63 8.71 0.42 15.57
N ARG A 64 7.65 1.02 15.04
CA ARG A 64 7.16 2.34 15.47
C ARG A 64 6.69 2.36 16.92
N LEU A 65 6.05 1.28 17.39
CA LEU A 65 5.65 1.15 18.81
C LEU A 65 6.87 1.04 19.73
N LYS A 66 7.91 0.32 19.30
CA LYS A 66 9.19 0.22 20.01
C LYS A 66 9.93 1.57 20.04
N GLU A 67 10.03 2.27 18.91
CA GLU A 67 10.66 3.60 18.81
C GLU A 67 10.00 4.62 19.77
N LYS A 68 8.68 4.55 19.91
CA LYS A 68 7.90 5.38 20.85
C LYS A 68 7.93 4.88 22.30
N LYS A 69 8.64 3.78 22.60
CA LYS A 69 8.70 3.13 23.92
C LYS A 69 7.34 2.71 24.49
N HIS A 70 6.36 2.44 23.62
CA HIS A 70 5.07 1.88 24.04
C HIS A 70 5.14 0.39 24.36
N ILE A 71 6.15 -0.31 23.83
CA ILE A 71 6.35 -1.74 23.97
C ILE A 71 7.83 -1.99 24.31
N ASP A 72 8.09 -2.96 25.19
CA ASP A 72 9.44 -3.39 25.54
C ASP A 72 10.11 -4.27 24.44
N VAL A 73 11.43 -4.40 24.50
CA VAL A 73 12.23 -5.18 23.54
C VAL A 73 11.79 -6.65 23.46
N PRO A 74 11.58 -7.41 24.56
CA PRO A 74 11.16 -8.81 24.49
C PRO A 74 9.80 -8.96 23.81
N THR A 75 8.82 -8.13 24.20
CA THR A 75 7.49 -8.11 23.60
C THR A 75 7.56 -7.77 22.10
N SER A 76 8.43 -6.84 21.70
CA SER A 76 8.61 -6.53 20.28
C SER A 76 9.17 -7.72 19.47
N ARG A 77 10.07 -8.51 20.05
CA ARG A 77 10.64 -9.72 19.41
C ARG A 77 9.57 -10.79 19.23
N GLU A 78 8.74 -11.01 20.26
CA GLU A 78 7.62 -11.95 20.22
C GLU A 78 6.61 -11.58 19.13
N LEU A 79 6.22 -10.29 19.06
CA LEU A 79 5.31 -9.81 18.02
C LEU A 79 5.89 -9.99 16.61
N ILE A 80 7.19 -9.75 16.43
CA ILE A 80 7.87 -9.98 15.14
C ILE A 80 7.87 -11.48 14.77
N ALA A 81 8.09 -12.38 15.72
CA ALA A 81 8.02 -13.82 15.49
C ALA A 81 6.61 -14.25 15.06
N LYS A 82 5.57 -13.76 15.73
CA LYS A 82 4.16 -13.98 15.35
C LYS A 82 3.82 -13.43 13.97
N VAL A 83 4.34 -12.25 13.63
CA VAL A 83 4.20 -11.67 12.28
C VAL A 83 4.91 -12.53 11.23
N LYS A 84 6.13 -13.02 11.51
CA LYS A 84 6.87 -13.93 10.62
C LYS A 84 6.08 -15.20 10.35
N GLY A 85 5.42 -15.75 11.37
CA GLY A 85 4.56 -16.94 11.28
C GLY A 85 3.19 -16.71 10.62
N GLY A 86 2.83 -15.46 10.26
CA GLY A 86 1.57 -15.16 9.59
C GLY A 86 0.33 -15.19 10.48
N PHE A 87 0.50 -15.19 11.81
CA PHE A 87 -0.58 -15.20 12.80
C PHE A 87 -1.58 -14.06 12.59
N PHE A 88 -1.09 -12.87 12.23
CA PHE A 88 -1.93 -11.69 12.04
C PHE A 88 -2.52 -11.60 10.63
N ARG A 89 -3.84 -11.48 10.55
CA ARG A 89 -4.61 -11.36 9.28
C ARG A 89 -4.46 -9.99 8.62
N SER A 90 -4.38 -8.92 9.41
CA SER A 90 -4.27 -7.53 8.97
C SER A 90 -3.54 -6.69 10.03
N LEU A 91 -3.27 -5.42 9.73
CA LEU A 91 -2.75 -4.47 10.73
C LEU A 91 -3.75 -4.26 11.88
N ARG A 92 -5.06 -4.25 11.57
CA ARG A 92 -6.12 -4.13 12.59
C ARG A 92 -6.10 -5.29 13.58
N HIS A 93 -5.92 -6.52 13.09
CA HIS A 93 -5.80 -7.69 13.96
C HIS A 93 -4.58 -7.57 14.89
N LEU A 94 -3.43 -7.10 14.39
CA LEU A 94 -2.26 -6.82 15.23
C LEU A 94 -2.55 -5.76 16.30
N LYS A 95 -3.26 -4.68 15.96
CA LYS A 95 -3.65 -3.64 16.92
C LYS A 95 -4.57 -4.17 18.02
N LEU A 96 -5.60 -4.93 17.64
CA LEU A 96 -6.52 -5.55 18.59
C LEU A 96 -5.79 -6.47 19.55
N TYR A 97 -4.91 -7.33 19.02
CA TYR A 97 -4.10 -8.24 19.84
C TYR A 97 -3.24 -7.51 20.87
N VAL A 98 -2.58 -6.43 20.45
CA VAL A 98 -1.75 -5.61 21.32
C VAL A 98 -2.57 -4.92 22.41
N GLN A 99 -3.79 -4.49 22.09
CA GLN A 99 -4.72 -3.86 23.03
C GLN A 99 -5.30 -4.86 24.03
N GLU A 100 -5.80 -6.01 23.56
CA GLU A 100 -6.38 -7.08 24.39
C GLU A 100 -5.37 -7.66 25.38
N LYS A 101 -4.10 -7.78 24.97
CA LYS A 101 -3.03 -8.28 25.84
C LYS A 101 -2.42 -7.21 26.75
N GLY A 102 -2.91 -5.96 26.70
CA GLY A 102 -2.40 -4.88 27.53
C GLY A 102 -0.90 -4.59 27.32
N LEU A 103 -0.34 -4.95 26.16
CA LEU A 103 1.10 -4.88 25.91
C LEU A 103 1.62 -3.45 25.69
N VAL A 104 0.70 -2.48 25.64
CA VAL A 104 1.00 -1.06 25.48
C VAL A 104 1.15 -0.45 26.86
N GLN A 105 2.37 -0.07 27.20
CA GLN A 105 2.63 0.78 28.34
C GLN A 105 2.10 2.18 28.01
N LYS A 106 1.12 2.66 28.79
CA LYS A 106 0.75 4.07 28.79
C LYS A 106 1.90 4.81 29.45
N LYS A 107 2.52 5.70 28.68
CA LYS A 107 3.40 6.72 29.22
C LYS A 107 2.59 8.00 29.34
#